data_AF-A0A8H9CKW8-F1
#
_entry.id   AF-A0A8H9CKW8-F1
#
_cell.length_a   1.000
_cell.length_b   1.000
_cell.length_c   1.000
_cell.angle_alpha   90.00
_cell.angle_beta   90.00
_cell.angle_gamma   90.00
#
_symmetry.space_group_name_H-M   'P 1'
#
loop_
_entity.id
_entity.type
_entity.pdbx_description
1 polymer ?
#
loop_
_entity_poly.entity_id
_entity_poly.type
_entity_poly.pdbx_seq_one_letter_code
_entity_poly.pdbx_strand_id
1 'polypeptide(L)'
;MKKPLYLALAELIGRKHRLSQPGSNATMLRHVEDTLEHLCKEYLPSGSGFDAGTELAEDECIQGGLVTKLVFITHFHHMDDHGVYDGWTSHTVKVTPDWRGFHLAVTGRDRDGIKDFISDTFHHRLMLEVEYEQVPQGGTE
;
A
#
# COMPACT_ATOMS: atom_id res chain seq x y z
N MET A 1 -1.82 12.99 -14.56
CA MET A 1 -0.83 12.09 -15.19
C MET A 1 -0.95 10.74 -14.53
N LYS A 2 -1.22 9.69 -15.31
CA LYS A 2 -1.31 8.32 -14.82
C LYS A 2 0.05 7.78 -14.41
N LYS A 3 0.10 7.02 -13.33
CA LYS A 3 1.28 6.25 -12.91
C LYS A 3 0.85 4.97 -12.19
N PRO A 4 1.69 3.93 -12.15
CA PRO A 4 1.45 2.75 -11.32
C PRO A 4 1.17 3.12 -9.85
N LEU A 5 0.21 2.44 -9.24
CA LEU A 5 -0.22 2.67 -7.86
C LEU A 5 0.97 2.65 -6.87
N TYR A 6 1.91 1.71 -6.99
CA TYR A 6 3.06 1.67 -6.08
C TYR A 6 3.91 2.94 -6.12
N LEU A 7 4.05 3.58 -7.30
CA LEU A 7 4.76 4.86 -7.42
C LEU A 7 3.94 6.01 -6.84
N ALA A 8 2.62 6.00 -7.03
CA ALA A 8 1.72 6.97 -6.43
C ALA A 8 1.79 6.94 -4.89
N LEU A 9 1.70 5.75 -4.30
CA LEU A 9 1.80 5.55 -2.86
C LEU A 9 3.17 6.01 -2.34
N ALA A 10 4.27 5.59 -2.98
CA ALA A 10 5.62 5.99 -2.56
C ALA A 10 5.81 7.52 -2.60
N GLU A 11 5.30 8.19 -3.64
CA GLU A 11 5.35 9.64 -3.76
C GLU A 11 4.55 10.34 -2.65
N LEU A 12 3.32 9.88 -2.39
CA LEU A 12 2.45 10.46 -1.37
C LEU A 12 3.01 10.26 0.04
N ILE A 13 3.54 9.08 0.36
CA ILE A 13 4.21 8.81 1.67
C ILE A 13 5.40 9.75 1.83
N GLY A 14 6.27 9.86 0.82
CA GLY A 14 7.41 10.75 0.87
C GLY A 14 7.02 12.22 1.03
N ARG A 15 5.89 12.63 0.42
CA ARG A 15 5.34 13.97 0.56
C ARG A 15 4.73 14.21 1.94
N LYS A 16 3.94 13.26 2.45
CA LYS A 16 3.37 13.29 3.80
C LYS A 16 4.48 13.45 4.83
N HIS A 17 5.51 12.62 4.77
CA HIS A 17 6.67 12.70 5.67
C HIS A 17 7.32 14.09 5.73
N ARG A 18 7.49 14.74 4.56
CA ARG A 18 8.03 16.12 4.49
C ARG A 18 7.07 17.14 5.10
N LEU A 19 5.78 17.02 4.80
CA LEU A 19 4.74 17.94 5.30
C LEU A 19 4.38 17.72 6.76
N SER A 20 4.74 16.58 7.36
CA SER A 20 4.60 16.36 8.81
C SER A 20 5.70 17.06 9.63
N GLN A 21 6.70 17.64 8.99
CA GLN A 21 7.76 18.39 9.69
C GLN A 21 7.26 19.76 10.19
N PRO A 22 7.77 20.28 11.32
CA PRO A 22 7.37 21.57 11.86
C PRO A 22 7.48 22.72 10.84
N GLY A 23 6.47 23.58 10.79
CA GLY A 23 6.41 24.73 9.87
C GLY A 23 5.85 24.43 8.48
N SER A 24 5.39 23.20 8.22
CA SER A 24 4.78 22.80 6.96
C SER A 24 3.29 23.19 6.85
N ASN A 25 2.77 23.23 5.62
CA ASN A 25 1.39 23.60 5.33
C ASN A 25 0.41 22.46 5.70
N ALA A 26 -0.39 22.67 6.75
CA ALA A 26 -1.34 21.69 7.27
C ALA A 26 -2.46 21.33 6.28
N THR A 27 -2.92 22.28 5.46
CA THR A 27 -3.94 22.03 4.43
C THR A 27 -3.40 21.07 3.36
N MET A 28 -2.14 21.26 2.95
CA MET A 28 -1.49 20.37 2.00
C MET A 28 -1.25 18.98 2.61
N LEU A 29 -0.85 18.90 3.89
CA LEU A 29 -0.71 17.64 4.59
C LEU A 29 -2.01 16.85 4.55
N ARG A 30 -3.12 17.50 4.93
CA ARG A 30 -4.43 16.86 4.95
C ARG A 30 -4.88 16.36 3.59
N HIS A 31 -4.69 17.13 2.52
CA HIS A 31 -5.02 16.63 1.18
C HIS A 31 -4.19 15.40 0.79
N VAL A 32 -2.90 15.39 1.12
CA VAL A 32 -2.03 14.23 0.86
C VAL A 32 -2.51 13.00 1.64
N GLU A 33 -2.93 13.19 2.91
CA GLU A 33 -3.51 12.12 3.73
C GLU A 33 -4.82 11.60 3.14
N ASP A 34 -5.76 12.49 2.81
CA ASP A 34 -7.04 12.13 2.21
C ASP A 34 -6.85 11.38 0.87
N THR A 35 -5.88 11.81 0.06
CA THR A 35 -5.55 11.15 -1.22
C THR A 35 -4.94 9.77 -0.99
N LEU A 36 -4.02 9.65 -0.03
CA LEU A 36 -3.38 8.38 0.31
C LEU A 36 -4.42 7.38 0.82
N GLU A 37 -5.29 7.80 1.73
CA GLU A 37 -6.40 6.98 2.26
C GLU A 37 -7.33 6.53 1.14
N HIS A 38 -7.72 7.45 0.25
CA HIS A 38 -8.58 7.13 -0.90
C HIS A 38 -7.94 6.06 -1.80
N LEU A 39 -6.66 6.23 -2.18
CA LEU A 39 -5.98 5.25 -3.02
C LEU A 39 -5.83 3.88 -2.33
N CYS A 40 -5.52 3.87 -1.03
CA CYS A 40 -5.44 2.63 -0.27
C CYS A 40 -6.79 1.90 -0.25
N LYS A 41 -7.88 2.62 0.03
CA LYS A 41 -9.23 2.05 0.13
C LYS A 41 -9.76 1.53 -1.20
N GLU A 42 -9.55 2.25 -2.29
CA GLU A 42 -10.09 1.89 -3.60
C GLU A 42 -9.31 0.77 -4.29
N TYR A 43 -7.99 0.74 -4.12
CA TYR A 43 -7.13 -0.10 -4.97
C TYR A 43 -6.41 -1.24 -4.25
N LEU A 44 -6.25 -1.19 -2.91
CA LEU A 44 -5.62 -2.32 -2.21
C LEU A 44 -6.55 -3.53 -2.12
N PRO A 45 -5.98 -4.75 -1.96
CA PRO A 45 -6.77 -5.96 -1.84
C PRO A 45 -7.79 -5.87 -0.70
N SER A 46 -9.04 -6.14 -1.03
CA SER A 46 -10.19 -6.24 -0.14
C SER A 46 -11.18 -7.27 -0.68
N GLY A 47 -11.82 -8.03 0.22
CA GLY A 47 -12.68 -9.16 -0.14
C GLY A 47 -11.91 -10.33 -0.75
N SER A 48 -12.63 -11.38 -1.20
CA SER A 48 -12.02 -12.62 -1.74
C SER A 48 -10.96 -13.23 -0.81
N GLY A 49 -11.25 -13.23 0.49
CA GLY A 49 -10.34 -13.68 1.54
C GLY A 49 -9.57 -12.53 2.21
N PHE A 50 -9.45 -11.35 1.60
CA PHE A 50 -8.94 -10.13 2.24
C PHE A 50 -10.05 -9.39 3.02
N ASP A 51 -10.86 -10.12 3.79
CA ASP A 51 -12.10 -9.57 4.37
C ASP A 51 -11.83 -8.59 5.52
N ALA A 52 -10.65 -8.66 6.14
CA ALA A 52 -10.17 -7.67 7.11
C ALA A 52 -9.43 -6.49 6.46
N GLY A 53 -9.33 -6.46 5.12
CA GLY A 53 -8.65 -5.43 4.36
C GLY A 53 -7.12 -5.52 4.38
N THR A 54 -6.51 -4.43 3.92
CA THR A 54 -5.06 -4.24 3.85
C THR A 54 -4.70 -2.88 4.41
N GLU A 55 -3.73 -2.85 5.31
CA GLU A 55 -3.17 -1.63 5.90
C GLU A 55 -1.81 -1.32 5.29
N LEU A 56 -1.54 -0.04 5.01
CA LEU A 56 -0.22 0.44 4.64
C LEU A 56 0.53 0.90 5.89
N ALA A 57 1.59 0.20 6.27
CA ALA A 57 2.45 0.54 7.41
C ALA A 57 3.42 1.67 7.02
N GLU A 58 2.92 2.90 6.98
CA GLU A 58 3.64 4.08 6.47
C GLU A 58 4.99 4.32 7.15
N ASP A 59 5.04 4.17 8.47
CA ASP A 59 6.27 4.37 9.26
C ASP A 59 7.37 3.36 8.86
N GLU A 60 7.00 2.14 8.47
CA GLU A 60 7.95 1.13 7.99
C GLU A 60 8.44 1.39 6.56
N CYS A 61 7.80 2.29 5.81
CA CYS A 61 8.17 2.61 4.44
C CYS A 61 9.37 3.57 4.37
N ILE A 62 9.67 4.27 5.47
CA ILE A 62 10.64 5.37 5.53
C ILE A 62 11.91 4.93 6.27
N GLN A 63 13.06 5.20 5.67
CA GLN A 63 14.36 5.02 6.31
C GLN A 63 15.25 6.22 6.01
N GLY A 64 15.76 6.88 7.05
CA GLY A 64 16.61 8.08 6.88
C GLY A 64 15.90 9.26 6.21
N GLY A 65 14.57 9.37 6.35
CA GLY A 65 13.75 10.41 5.73
C GLY A 65 13.40 10.17 4.26
N LEU A 66 13.74 8.99 3.71
CA LEU A 66 13.45 8.60 2.34
C LEU A 66 12.56 7.36 2.31
N VAL A 67 11.67 7.27 1.31
CA VAL A 67 10.88 6.07 1.06
C VAL A 67 11.76 5.04 0.37
N THR A 68 11.99 3.90 1.03
CA THR A 68 12.87 2.83 0.52
C THR A 68 12.11 1.58 0.11
N LYS A 69 10.88 1.44 0.58
CA LYS A 69 9.97 0.31 0.31
C LYS A 69 8.55 0.72 0.65
N LEU A 70 7.58 -0.07 0.20
CA LEU A 70 6.22 -0.07 0.76
C LEU A 70 6.02 -1.33 1.59
N VAL A 71 5.32 -1.20 2.72
CA VAL A 71 5.02 -2.32 3.62
C VAL A 71 3.52 -2.36 3.86
N PHE A 72 2.91 -3.50 3.55
CA PHE A 72 1.49 -3.73 3.76
C PHE A 72 1.26 -4.86 4.75
N ILE A 73 0.28 -4.69 5.62
CA ILE A 73 -0.20 -5.71 6.55
C ILE A 73 -1.57 -6.16 6.09
N THR A 74 -1.76 -7.47 5.96
CA THR A 74 -3.03 -8.03 5.52
C THR A 74 -3.34 -9.35 6.20
N HIS A 75 -4.61 -9.70 6.25
CA HIS A 75 -5.10 -10.95 6.80
C HIS A 75 -5.91 -11.67 5.73
N PHE A 76 -5.64 -12.97 5.59
CA PHE A 76 -6.35 -13.83 4.64
C PHE A 76 -7.22 -14.83 5.38
N HIS A 77 -8.51 -14.83 5.04
CA HIS A 77 -9.52 -15.76 5.51
C HIS A 77 -9.53 -17.01 4.62
N HIS A 78 -9.30 -18.16 5.25
CA HIS A 78 -9.29 -19.46 4.60
C HIS A 78 -10.66 -20.12 4.70
N MET A 79 -11.06 -20.78 3.62
CA MET A 79 -12.18 -21.71 3.62
C MET A 79 -11.64 -23.12 3.40
N ASP A 80 -12.31 -24.11 3.99
CA ASP A 80 -12.02 -25.52 3.73
C ASP A 80 -12.58 -25.97 2.36
N ASP A 81 -12.37 -27.24 2.01
CA ASP A 81 -12.85 -27.84 0.76
C ASP A 81 -14.38 -27.85 0.63
N HIS A 82 -15.12 -27.57 1.70
CA HIS A 82 -16.57 -27.48 1.74
C HIS A 82 -17.07 -26.02 1.75
N GLY A 83 -16.17 -25.04 1.68
CA GLY A 83 -16.51 -23.61 1.71
C GLY A 83 -16.85 -23.10 3.12
N VAL A 84 -16.44 -23.82 4.17
CA VAL A 84 -16.65 -23.44 5.57
C VAL A 84 -15.43 -22.68 6.08
N TYR A 85 -15.65 -21.71 6.97
CA TYR A 85 -14.59 -20.98 7.66
C TYR A 85 -13.55 -21.93 8.26
N ASP A 86 -12.28 -21.72 7.89
CA ASP A 86 -11.16 -22.56 8.27
C ASP A 86 -10.01 -21.75 8.91
N GLY A 87 -10.27 -20.50 9.29
CA GLY A 87 -9.32 -19.67 10.03
C GLY A 87 -8.65 -18.57 9.22
N TRP A 88 -7.67 -17.91 9.85
CA TRP A 88 -6.97 -16.77 9.29
C TRP A 88 -5.46 -16.96 9.27
N THR A 89 -4.79 -16.35 8.30
CA THR A 89 -3.35 -16.09 8.33
C THR A 89 -3.05 -14.61 8.21
N SER A 90 -2.02 -14.14 8.90
CA SER A 90 -1.53 -12.76 8.81
C SER A 90 -0.26 -12.71 7.97
N HIS A 91 -0.14 -11.68 7.14
CA HIS A 91 0.95 -11.53 6.20
C HIS A 91 1.47 -10.10 6.18
N THR A 92 2.79 -9.97 5.97
CA THR A 92 3.41 -8.69 5.62
C THR A 92 3.90 -8.78 4.18
N VAL A 93 3.46 -7.85 3.34
CA VAL A 93 3.89 -7.71 1.95
C VAL A 93 4.87 -6.55 1.87
N LYS A 94 6.11 -6.83 1.46
CA LYS A 94 7.16 -5.82 1.28
C LYS A 94 7.41 -5.61 -0.21
N VAL A 95 7.39 -4.36 -0.64
CA VAL A 95 7.59 -3.96 -2.02
C VAL A 95 8.81 -3.06 -2.10
N THR A 96 9.85 -3.54 -2.76
CA THR A 96 11.12 -2.80 -2.93
C THR A 96 11.26 -2.39 -4.39
N PRO A 97 11.48 -1.10 -4.70
CA PRO A 97 11.64 -0.66 -6.08
C PRO A 97 12.84 -1.32 -6.75
N ASP A 98 12.73 -1.58 -8.04
CA ASP A 98 13.79 -2.06 -8.92
C ASP A 98 13.72 -1.31 -10.26
N TRP A 99 14.78 -1.36 -11.06
CA TRP A 99 14.90 -0.71 -12.36
C TRP A 99 13.81 -1.13 -13.36
N ARG A 100 13.17 -2.29 -13.16
CA ARG A 100 12.14 -2.84 -14.02
C ARG A 100 10.74 -2.84 -13.39
N GLY A 101 10.57 -2.22 -12.22
CA GLY A 101 9.32 -2.24 -11.47
C GLY A 101 9.59 -2.33 -9.97
N PHE A 102 9.24 -3.48 -9.38
CA PHE A 102 9.51 -3.76 -7.98
C PHE A 102 9.68 -5.25 -7.72
N HIS A 103 10.40 -5.58 -6.64
CA HIS A 103 10.41 -6.90 -6.04
C HIS A 103 9.36 -6.95 -4.93
N LEU A 104 8.64 -8.08 -4.82
CA LEU A 104 7.61 -8.31 -3.82
C LEU A 104 7.98 -9.52 -2.97
N ALA A 105 7.91 -9.38 -1.65
CA ALA A 105 8.13 -10.47 -0.70
C ALA A 105 6.95 -10.57 0.29
N VAL A 106 6.37 -11.77 0.41
CA VAL A 106 5.26 -12.07 1.34
C VAL A 106 5.77 -12.91 2.52
N THR A 107 5.64 -12.39 3.74
CA THR A 107 5.93 -13.14 4.97
C THR A 107 4.65 -13.69 5.59
N GLY A 108 4.76 -14.42 6.71
CA GLY A 108 3.61 -15.08 7.37
C GLY A 108 3.56 -16.58 7.10
N ARG A 109 2.55 -17.25 7.68
CA ARG A 109 2.33 -18.69 7.50
C ARG A 109 1.87 -18.97 6.07
N ASP A 110 2.58 -19.85 5.37
CA ASP A 110 2.22 -20.27 4.02
C ASP A 110 1.29 -21.47 4.06
N ARG A 111 0.01 -21.22 4.36
CA ARG A 111 -1.02 -22.24 4.37
C ARG A 111 -1.52 -22.45 2.94
N ASP A 112 -1.54 -23.69 2.47
CA ASP A 112 -2.10 -24.09 1.18
C ASP A 112 -1.52 -23.28 -0.02
N GLY A 113 -0.27 -22.80 0.11
CA GLY A 113 0.39 -21.99 -0.92
C GLY A 113 -0.15 -20.57 -1.06
N ILE A 114 -0.87 -20.05 -0.07
CA ILE A 114 -1.58 -18.76 -0.16
C ILE A 114 -0.67 -17.58 -0.50
N LYS A 115 0.63 -17.66 -0.21
CA LYS A 115 1.57 -16.59 -0.51
C LYS A 115 1.67 -16.27 -1.99
N ASP A 116 1.51 -17.26 -2.86
CA ASP A 116 1.54 -17.05 -4.31
C ASP A 116 0.32 -16.24 -4.75
N PHE A 117 -0.86 -16.58 -4.25
CA PHE A 117 -2.08 -15.81 -4.50
C PHE A 117 -2.00 -14.38 -3.97
N ILE A 118 -1.48 -14.20 -2.76
CA ILE A 118 -1.25 -12.86 -2.18
C ILE A 118 -0.27 -12.08 -3.05
N SER A 119 0.84 -12.71 -3.46
CA SER A 119 1.86 -12.09 -4.32
C SER A 119 1.26 -11.63 -5.65
N ASP A 120 0.52 -12.49 -6.35
CA ASP A 120 -0.11 -12.18 -7.63
C ASP A 120 -1.15 -11.07 -7.49
N THR A 121 -1.97 -11.13 -6.44
CA THR A 121 -3.01 -10.13 -6.16
C THR A 121 -2.39 -8.76 -5.92
N PHE A 122 -1.38 -8.68 -5.03
CA PHE A 122 -0.69 -7.42 -4.77
C PHE A 122 0.05 -6.91 -6.00
N HIS A 123 0.77 -7.78 -6.73
CA HIS A 123 1.46 -7.38 -7.94
C HIS A 123 0.49 -6.77 -8.97
N HIS A 124 -0.65 -7.42 -9.20
CA HIS A 124 -1.68 -6.91 -10.11
C HIS A 124 -2.21 -5.55 -9.66
N ARG A 125 -2.62 -5.42 -8.39
CA ARG A 125 -3.19 -4.17 -7.85
C ARG A 125 -2.19 -3.01 -7.88
N LEU A 126 -0.94 -3.26 -7.49
CA LEU A 126 0.11 -2.23 -7.40
C LEU A 126 0.59 -1.73 -8.77
N MET A 127 0.38 -2.51 -9.83
CA MET A 127 0.67 -2.14 -11.21
C MET A 127 -0.48 -1.40 -11.91
N LEU A 128 -1.65 -1.27 -11.28
CA LEU A 128 -2.76 -0.49 -11.84
C LEU A 128 -2.33 0.97 -12.04
N GLU A 129 -2.65 1.51 -13.22
CA GLU A 129 -2.47 2.94 -13.47
C GLU A 129 -3.54 3.74 -12.75
N VAL A 130 -3.11 4.64 -11.87
CA VAL A 130 -3.99 5.54 -11.13
C VAL A 130 -3.77 6.99 -11.54
N GLU A 131 -4.83 7.76 -11.45
CA GLU A 131 -4.81 9.21 -11.59
C GLU A 131 -5.49 9.82 -10.37
N TYR A 132 -4.82 10.77 -9.75
CA TYR A 132 -5.30 11.51 -8.60
C TYR A 132 -4.90 12.98 -8.75
N GLU A 133 -5.71 13.86 -8.18
CA GLU A 133 -5.43 15.29 -8.19
C GLU A 133 -4.09 15.55 -7.50
N GLN A 134 -3.20 16.26 -8.20
CA GLN A 134 -1.91 16.61 -7.65
C GLN A 134 -2.08 17.86 -6.80
N VAL A 135 -1.73 17.78 -5.51
CA VAL A 135 -1.62 19.01 -4.71
C VAL A 135 -0.55 19.90 -5.34
N PRO A 136 -0.85 21.18 -5.64
CA PRO A 136 0.13 22.11 -6.20
C PRO A 136 1.44 22.12 -5.38
N GLN A 137 2.57 22.26 -6.05
CA GLN A 137 3.90 22.22 -5.40
C GLN A 137 4.23 23.49 -4.60
N GLY A 138 3.35 24.49 -4.57
CA GLY A 138 3.51 25.68 -3.76
C GLY A 138 2.52 26.77 -4.15
N GLY A 139 1.72 27.19 -3.19
CA GLY A 139 1.06 28.49 -3.16
C GLY A 139 1.27 29.02 -1.76
N THR A 140 2.16 30.00 -1.62
CA THR A 140 2.17 30.88 -0.46
C THR A 140 0.86 31.65 -0.49
N GLU A 141 0.01 31.46 0.50
CA GLU A 141 -0.82 32.57 0.98
C GLU A 141 -0.05 33.24 2.13
#